data_AF-A0AAW0D579-F1
#
_entry.id   AF-A0AAW0D579-F1
#
_cell.length_a   1.000
_cell.length_b   1.000
_cell.length_c   1.000
_cell.angle_alpha   90.00
_cell.angle_beta   90.00
_cell.angle_gamma   90.00
#
_symmetry.space_group_name_H-M   'P 1'
#
loop_
_entity.id
_entity.type
_entity.pdbx_description
1 polymer ?
#
loop_
_entity_poly.entity_id
_entity_poly.type
_entity_poly.pdbx_seq_one_letter_code
_entity_poly.pdbx_strand_id
1 'polypeptide(L)' 'MSTIVSAPGKVLVAGGYLVLDPAYSGVVVSTSSRFYTVIRSQPSVPANTILVRSPQFDAAAWTYEIKENGDVEPAESK' A
#
# COMPACT_ATOMS: atom_id res chain seq x y z
N MET A 1 19.45 0.45 -7.56
CA MET A 1 18.55 1.59 -7.87
C MET A 1 17.27 1.40 -7.06
N SER A 2 16.66 2.49 -6.58
CA SER A 2 15.40 2.43 -5.82
C SER A 2 14.37 3.35 -6.45
N THR A 3 13.15 2.85 -6.59
CA THR A 3 11.97 3.64 -7.00
C THR A 3 11.20 4.01 -5.74
N ILE A 4 10.94 5.31 -5.55
CA ILE A 4 10.18 5.81 -4.40
C ILE A 4 8.92 6.45 -4.92
N VAL A 5 7.78 6.03 -4.38
CA VAL A 5 6.46 6.59 -4.72
C VAL A 5 5.77 7.09 -3.46
N SER A 6 4.87 8.08 -3.61
CA SER A 6 4.08 8.60 -2.50
C SER A 6 2.63 8.84 -2.89
N ALA A 7 1.72 8.68 -1.92
CA ALA A 7 0.30 8.95 -2.08
C ALA A 7 -0.19 9.89 -0.96
N PRO A 8 -0.94 10.97 -1.28
CA PRO A 8 -1.49 11.86 -0.26
C PRO A 8 -2.68 11.21 0.45
N GLY A 9 -2.90 11.63 1.70
CA GLY A 9 -4.15 11.34 2.43
C GLY A 9 -5.36 12.08 1.85
N LYS A 10 -6.55 11.72 2.34
CA LYS A 10 -7.85 12.22 1.90
C LYS A 10 -8.65 12.69 3.12
N VAL A 11 -9.20 13.91 3.07
CA VAL A 11 -10.04 14.46 4.15
C VAL A 11 -11.33 15.03 3.56
N LEU A 12 -12.46 14.64 4.14
CA LEU A 12 -13.77 15.25 3.90
C LEU A 12 -13.87 16.53 4.74
N VAL A 13 -13.87 17.70 4.08
CA VAL A 13 -13.90 19.01 4.76
C VAL A 13 -15.32 19.58 4.89
N ALA A 14 -16.25 19.16 4.02
CA ALA A 14 -17.65 19.55 4.07
C ALA A 14 -18.55 18.41 3.58
N GLY A 15 -19.81 18.39 4.04
CA GLY A 15 -20.82 17.37 3.73
C GLY A 15 -21.12 16.47 4.94
N GLY A 16 -20.11 16.04 5.71
CA GLY A 16 -20.32 15.22 6.90
C GLY A 16 -21.17 13.99 6.61
N TYR A 17 -22.17 13.70 7.45
CA TYR A 17 -23.11 12.60 7.21
C TYR A 17 -24.16 12.88 6.13
N LEU A 18 -24.29 14.12 5.65
CA LEU A 18 -25.25 14.44 4.58
C LEU A 18 -24.93 13.70 3.29
N VAL A 19 -23.65 13.38 3.06
CA VAL A 19 -23.21 12.61 1.87
C VAL A 19 -23.81 11.19 1.80
N LEU A 20 -24.44 10.71 2.87
CA LEU A 20 -25.17 9.44 2.87
C LEU A 20 -26.48 9.52 2.10
N ASP A 21 -27.03 10.73 1.91
CA ASP A 21 -28.16 10.99 1.03
C ASP A 21 -27.65 11.58 -0.30
N PRO A 22 -27.94 10.94 -1.46
CA PRO A 22 -27.50 11.39 -2.78
C PRO A 22 -27.88 12.83 -3.16
N ALA A 23 -28.87 13.42 -2.49
CA ALA A 23 -29.24 14.82 -2.69
C ALA A 23 -28.15 15.81 -2.24
N TYR A 24 -27.19 15.38 -1.41
CA TYR A 24 -26.17 16.26 -0.84
C TYR A 24 -24.75 15.85 -1.25
N SER A 25 -23.96 16.83 -1.66
CA SER A 25 -22.56 16.65 -2.05
C SER A 25 -21.58 16.96 -0.90
N GLY A 26 -20.45 16.28 -0.90
CA GLY A 26 -19.32 16.56 -0.01
C GLY A 26 -18.13 17.17 -0.73
N VAL A 27 -17.26 17.85 0.00
CA VAL A 27 -15.98 18.37 -0.52
C VAL A 27 -14.84 17.63 0.14
N VAL A 28 -13.94 17.10 -0.68
CA VAL A 28 -12.77 16.35 -0.25
C VAL A 28 -11.52 16.99 -0.78
N VAL A 29 -10.50 17.12 0.07
CA VAL A 29 -9.17 17.61 -0.31
C VAL A 29 -8.11 16.56 -0.03
N SER A 30 -7.02 16.61 -0.81
CA SER A 30 -5.81 15.87 -0.51
C SER A 30 -5.01 16.58 0.59
N THR A 31 -4.35 15.80 1.44
CA THR A 31 -3.54 16.34 2.54
C THR A 31 -2.05 16.34 2.21
N SER A 32 -1.29 17.14 2.94
CA SER A 32 0.18 17.09 2.93
C SER A 32 0.75 15.85 3.64
N SER A 33 -0.03 15.19 4.51
CA SER A 33 0.30 13.87 5.06
C SER A 33 0.30 12.82 3.94
N ARG A 34 1.38 12.03 3.83
CA ARG A 34 1.60 11.08 2.74
C ARG A 34 2.05 9.72 3.25
N PHE A 35 1.63 8.68 2.53
CA PHE A 35 2.25 7.36 2.58
C PHE A 35 3.38 7.29 1.56
N TYR A 36 4.45 6.57 1.89
CA TYR A 36 5.61 6.37 1.04
C TYR A 36 5.90 4.89 0.88
N THR A 37 6.20 4.47 -0.34
CA THR A 37 6.64 3.11 -0.66
C THR A 37 7.99 3.18 -1.35
N VAL A 38 8.94 2.39 -0.86
CA VAL A 38 10.29 2.28 -1.43
C VAL A 38 10.43 0.89 -2.05
N ILE A 39 10.67 0.84 -3.35
CA ILE A 39 10.87 -0.38 -4.12
C ILE A 39 12.35 -0.44 -4.50
N ARG A 40 13.02 -1.52 -4.12
CA ARG A 40 14.43 -1.73 -4.45
C ARG A 40 14.73 -3.22 -4.61
N SER A 41 15.69 -3.53 -5.46
CA SER A 41 16.28 -4.88 -5.48
C SER A 41 16.97 -5.14 -4.15
N GLN A 42 16.72 -6.31 -3.56
CA GLN A 42 17.28 -6.72 -2.28
C GLN A 42 18.14 -7.97 -2.50
N PRO A 43 19.49 -7.87 -2.50
CA PRO A 43 20.36 -9.00 -2.83
C PRO A 43 20.24 -10.21 -1.90
N SER A 44 19.73 -10.00 -0.68
CA SER A 44 19.51 -11.05 0.31
C SER A 44 18.18 -11.80 0.14
N VAL A 45 17.37 -11.43 -0.86
CA VAL A 45 16.08 -12.05 -1.16
C VAL A 45 16.21 -12.77 -2.51
N PRO A 46 15.69 -14.00 -2.67
CA PRO A 46 15.75 -14.72 -3.94
C PRO A 46 15.13 -13.90 -5.08
N ALA A 47 15.63 -14.10 -6.31
CA ALA A 47 15.24 -13.28 -7.47
C ALA A 47 13.74 -13.32 -7.79
N ASN A 48 13.06 -14.39 -7.39
CA ASN A 48 11.65 -14.65 -7.67
C ASN A 48 10.74 -14.38 -6.46
N THR A 49 11.22 -13.54 -5.54
CA THR A 49 10.57 -13.32 -4.25
C THR A 49 10.37 -11.83 -3.99
N ILE A 50 9.17 -11.48 -3.54
CA ILE A 50 8.80 -10.12 -3.13
C ILE A 50 8.75 -10.09 -1.61
N LEU A 51 9.57 -9.24 -1.00
CA LEU A 51 9.53 -8.97 0.44
C LEU A 51 8.81 -7.63 0.67
N VAL A 52 7.63 -7.69 1.29
CA VAL A 52 6.86 -6.51 1.69
C VAL A 52 7.05 -6.27 3.17
N ARG A 53 7.40 -5.03 3.55
CA ARG A 53 7.51 -4.59 4.95
C ARG A 53 6.63 -3.37 5.17
N SER A 54 5.75 -3.42 6.16
CA SER A 54 4.84 -2.31 6.47
C SER A 54 4.80 -2.03 7.98
N PRO A 55 5.76 -1.27 8.55
CA PRO A 55 5.92 -1.11 10.00
C PRO A 55 4.73 -0.50 10.76
N GLN A 56 3.64 -0.17 10.07
CA GLN A 56 2.37 0.34 10.60
C GLN A 56 1.48 -0.77 11.16
N PHE A 57 1.79 -2.04 10.90
CA PHE A 57 1.03 -3.20 11.38
C PHE A 57 1.89 -4.08 12.29
N ASP A 58 1.23 -4.94 13.07
CA ASP A 58 1.90 -6.03 13.80
C ASP A 58 2.28 -7.16 12.85
N ALA A 59 3.41 -7.83 13.11
CA ALA A 59 3.95 -8.90 12.27
C ALA A 59 4.03 -8.52 10.77
N ALA A 60 4.48 -7.30 10.48
CA ALA A 60 4.29 -6.68 9.18
C ALA A 60 5.40 -6.91 8.16
N ALA A 61 5.85 -8.16 8.06
CA ALA A 61 6.71 -8.61 6.99
C ALA A 61 6.07 -9.81 6.31
N TRP A 62 5.83 -9.69 5.01
CA TRP A 62 5.27 -10.76 4.18
C TRP A 62 6.22 -11.05 3.04
N THR A 63 6.37 -12.34 2.75
CA THR A 63 7.18 -12.82 1.66
C THR A 63 6.25 -13.50 0.67
N TYR A 64 6.40 -13.16 -0.60
CA TYR A 64 5.63 -13.76 -1.68
C TYR A 64 6.59 -14.35 -2.70
N GLU A 65 6.26 -15.51 -3.24
CA GLU A 65 6.98 -16.15 -4.33
C GLU A 65 6.19 -15.97 -5.62
N ILE A 66 6.90 -15.63 -6.69
CA ILE A 66 6.35 -15.55 -8.03
C ILE A 66 6.58 -16.93 -8.66
N LYS A 67 5.56 -17.57 -9.24
CA LYS A 67 5.69 -18.86 -9.92
C LYS A 67 6.06 -18.67 -11.40
N GLU A 68 6.52 -19.72 -12.07
CA GLU A 68 6.86 -19.67 -13.50
C GLU A 68 5.67 -19.28 -14.40
N ASN A 69 4.44 -19.57 -13.96
CA ASN A 69 3.22 -19.16 -14.64
C ASN A 69 2.83 -17.68 -14.37
N GLY A 70 3.59 -16.96 -13.55
CA GLY A 70 3.35 -15.57 -13.15
C GLY A 70 2.46 -15.40 -11.92
N ASP A 71 1.95 -16.48 -11.34
CA ASP A 71 1.13 -16.40 -10.13
C ASP A 71 1.97 -15.94 -8.93
N VAL A 72 1.37 -15.16 -8.04
CA VAL A 72 2.03 -14.67 -6.82
C VAL A 72 1.35 -15.31 -5.62
N GLU A 73 2.10 -16.10 -4.87
CA GLU A 73 1.59 -16.80 -3.70
C GLU A 73 2.37 -16.39 -2.44
N PRO A 74 1.74 -16.37 -1.26
CA PRO A 74 2.46 -16.22 0.00
C PRO A 74 3.48 -17.34 0.13
N ALA A 75 4.74 -16.99 0.42
CA ALA A 75 5.72 -18.00 0.82
C ALA A 75 5.24 -18.58 2.16
N GLU A 76 4.86 -19.87 2.17
CA GLU A 76 4.37 -20.54 3.37
C GLU A 76 5.31 -20.27 4.55
N SER A 77 4.74 -19.86 5.69
CA SER A 77 5.54 -19.68 6.90
C SER A 77 6.05 -21.06 7.35
N LYS A 78 7.34 -21.30 7.21
CA LYS A 78 8.00 -22.30 8.06
C LYS A 78 8.04 -21.84 9.50
#